data_AF-A0A3N5X804-F1
#
_entry.id   AF-A0A3N5X804-F1
#
_cell.length_a   1.000
_cell.length_b   1.000
_cell.length_c   1.000
_cell.angle_alpha   90.00
_cell.angle_beta   90.00
_cell.angle_gamma   90.00
#
_symmetry.space_group_name_H-M   'P 1'
#
loop_
_entity.id
_entity.type
_entity.pdbx_description
1 polymer ?
#
loop_
_entity_poly.entity_id
_entity_poly.type
_entity_poly.pdbx_seq_one_letter_code
_entity_poly.pdbx_strand_id
1 'polypeptide(L)'
;MTPITHALLPAVLSSPLLPRTGRGEYYRAAGIIAIAGIVPDIVDPHVSLAARYSSWSHTILACAGFAVLVIVLALVFPRRLSLRLALLAAFAYSIHVLVDGLSGGVPAWYPFSGEIFRVRLIRWHYWLHFDAAFLLLSCVLFWWLPWWKWGGRRKGENPGEDPSLL
;
A
#
# COMPACT_ATOMS: atom_id res chain seq x y z
N MET A 1 3.23 -8.29 16.74
CA MET A 1 2.58 -7.40 15.76
C MET A 1 2.06 -8.33 14.66
N THR A 2 1.14 -7.92 13.79
CA THR A 2 0.76 -8.70 12.58
C THR A 2 1.52 -8.20 11.35
N PRO A 3 2.87 -8.30 11.32
CA PRO A 3 3.71 -7.61 10.33
C PRO A 3 3.26 -7.92 8.90
N ILE A 4 2.80 -9.15 8.66
CA ILE A 4 2.32 -9.58 7.35
C ILE A 4 0.98 -8.93 7.03
N THR A 5 0.02 -8.94 7.96
CA THR A 5 -1.31 -8.35 7.74
C THR A 5 -1.22 -6.85 7.47
N HIS A 6 -0.47 -6.10 8.27
CA HIS A 6 -0.39 -4.63 8.10
C HIS A 6 0.35 -4.25 6.81
N ALA A 7 1.35 -5.06 6.41
CA ALA A 7 2.09 -4.84 5.16
C ALA A 7 1.31 -5.26 3.90
N LEU A 8 0.62 -6.39 3.93
CA LEU A 8 -0.05 -6.97 2.77
C LEU A 8 -1.46 -6.41 2.54
N LEU A 9 -2.21 -6.10 3.61
CA LEU A 9 -3.57 -5.58 3.49
C LEU A 9 -3.66 -4.32 2.60
N PRO A 10 -2.77 -3.31 2.75
CA PRO A 10 -2.75 -2.15 1.86
C PRO A 10 -2.64 -2.50 0.38
N ALA A 11 -1.76 -3.45 0.04
CA ALA A 11 -1.53 -3.89 -1.33
C ALA A 11 -2.73 -4.67 -1.88
N VAL A 12 -3.30 -5.58 -1.07
CA VAL A 12 -4.49 -6.37 -1.44
C VAL A 12 -5.69 -5.46 -1.72
N LEU A 13 -5.98 -4.52 -0.82
CA LEU A 13 -7.11 -3.59 -0.97
C LEU A 13 -6.96 -2.64 -2.16
N SER A 14 -5.72 -2.24 -2.47
CA SER A 14 -5.45 -1.34 -3.60
C SER A 14 -5.43 -2.07 -4.96
N SER A 15 -5.22 -3.39 -4.95
CA SER A 15 -5.04 -4.19 -6.17
C SER A 15 -6.15 -4.06 -7.24
N PRO A 16 -7.45 -3.94 -6.90
CA PRO A 16 -8.51 -3.77 -7.89
C PRO A 16 -8.42 -2.42 -8.63
N LEU A 17 -7.78 -1.42 -8.00
CA LEU A 17 -7.66 -0.06 -8.48
C LEU A 17 -6.32 0.21 -9.19
N LEU A 18 -5.49 -0.81 -9.40
CA LEU A 18 -4.23 -0.69 -10.14
C LEU A 18 -4.47 -0.60 -11.66
N PRO A 19 -3.59 0.10 -12.40
CA PRO A 19 -3.65 0.15 -13.86
C PRO A 19 -3.45 -1.24 -14.46
N ARG A 20 -4.28 -1.60 -15.45
CA ARG A 20 -4.25 -2.89 -16.16
C ARG A 20 -3.88 -2.75 -17.64
N THR A 21 -3.30 -1.62 -18.00
CA THR A 21 -2.82 -1.25 -19.34
C THR A 21 -1.61 -2.08 -19.78
N GLY A 22 -0.83 -2.62 -18.83
CA GLY A 22 0.27 -3.54 -19.11
C GLY A 22 0.92 -4.11 -17.84
N ARG A 23 1.64 -5.23 -17.97
CA ARG A 23 2.32 -5.91 -16.85
C ARG A 23 3.31 -5.00 -16.13
N GLY A 24 4.17 -4.30 -16.86
CA GLY A 24 5.20 -3.43 -16.27
C GLY A 24 4.61 -2.25 -15.49
N GLU A 25 3.56 -1.63 -16.02
CA GLU A 25 2.85 -0.53 -15.34
C GLU A 25 2.13 -1.03 -14.08
N TYR A 26 1.46 -2.18 -14.17
CA TYR A 26 0.82 -2.82 -13.02
C TYR A 26 1.83 -3.09 -11.90
N TYR A 27 2.94 -3.78 -12.19
CA TYR A 27 3.91 -4.15 -11.15
C TYR A 27 4.65 -2.94 -10.58
N ARG A 28 4.92 -1.92 -11.40
CA ARG A 28 5.47 -0.65 -10.90
C ARG A 28 4.51 0.03 -9.94
N ALA A 29 3.22 0.10 -10.30
CA ALA A 29 2.20 0.68 -9.44
C ALA A 29 2.00 -0.15 -8.15
N ALA A 30 1.92 -1.48 -8.26
CA ALA A 30 1.83 -2.39 -7.13
C ALA A 30 3.03 -2.24 -6.18
N GLY A 31 4.25 -2.14 -6.73
CA GLY A 31 5.47 -1.95 -5.95
C GLY A 31 5.47 -0.63 -5.17
N ILE A 32 5.05 0.48 -5.80
CA ILE A 32 4.92 1.78 -5.11
C ILE A 32 3.96 1.68 -3.93
N ILE A 33 2.80 1.06 -4.12
CA ILE A 33 1.79 0.91 -3.07
C ILE A 33 2.27 -0.02 -1.96
N ALA A 34 2.88 -1.16 -2.31
CA ALA A 34 3.42 -2.10 -1.34
C ALA A 34 4.49 -1.42 -0.48
N ILE A 35 5.42 -0.69 -1.11
CA ILE A 35 6.42 0.12 -0.41
C ILE A 35 5.73 1.15 0.50
N ALA A 36 4.78 1.92 -0.02
CA ALA A 36 4.06 2.93 0.77
C ALA A 36 3.36 2.35 2.01
N GLY A 37 2.81 1.14 1.91
CA GLY A 37 2.24 0.41 3.04
C GLY A 37 3.27 0.07 4.13
N ILE A 38 4.48 -0.32 3.74
CA ILE A 38 5.55 -0.73 4.69
C ILE A 38 6.53 0.40 5.06
N VAL A 39 6.40 1.60 4.46
CA VAL A 39 7.24 2.76 4.78
C VAL A 39 7.35 3.00 6.29
N PRO A 40 6.26 2.95 7.09
CA PRO A 40 6.35 3.18 8.52
C PRO A 40 7.38 2.29 9.22
N ASP A 41 7.38 0.99 8.88
CA ASP A 41 8.26 -0.02 9.47
C ASP A 41 9.70 0.08 8.94
N ILE A 42 9.90 0.52 7.69
CA ILE A 42 11.24 0.74 7.13
C ILE A 42 11.91 1.93 7.81
N VAL A 43 11.16 3.01 7.99
CA VAL A 43 11.69 4.29 8.46
C VAL A 43 12.00 4.25 9.95
N ASP A 44 11.21 3.52 10.74
CA ASP A 44 11.38 3.43 12.18
C ASP A 44 11.06 2.00 12.67
N PRO A 45 12.01 1.07 12.45
CA PRO A 45 11.79 -0.34 12.73
C PRO A 45 11.65 -0.57 14.23
N HIS A 46 10.59 -1.27 14.61
CA HIS A 46 10.29 -1.52 16.01
C HIS A 46 9.82 -2.96 16.22
N VAL A 47 10.31 -3.59 17.29
CA VAL A 47 9.96 -4.99 17.64
C VAL A 47 9.03 -5.09 18.83
N SER A 48 8.90 -4.01 19.61
CA SER A 48 8.07 -3.95 20.82
C SER A 48 6.94 -2.94 20.68
N LEU A 49 5.89 -3.15 21.47
CA LEU A 49 4.75 -2.23 21.52
C LEU A 49 5.13 -0.86 22.10
N ALA A 50 6.04 -0.84 23.09
CA ALA A 50 6.57 0.40 23.65
C ALA A 50 7.33 1.21 22.59
N ALA A 51 8.18 0.53 21.79
CA ALA A 51 8.92 1.18 20.71
C ALA A 51 7.98 1.75 19.63
N ARG A 52 6.84 1.10 19.35
CA ARG A 52 5.80 1.66 18.47
C ARG A 52 5.20 2.96 19.00
N TYR A 53 4.96 3.06 20.31
CA TYR A 53 4.39 4.28 20.90
C TYR A 53 5.36 5.46 20.92
N SER A 54 6.66 5.18 20.85
CA SER A 54 7.70 6.19 20.64
C SER A 54 8.12 6.31 19.17
N SER A 55 7.41 5.66 18.25
CA SER A 55 7.74 5.69 16.83
C SER A 55 7.02 6.84 16.14
N TRP A 56 7.77 7.71 15.47
CA TRP A 56 7.20 8.86 14.79
C TRP A 56 6.46 8.48 13.50
N SER A 57 6.93 7.43 12.80
CA SER A 57 6.32 6.96 11.55
C SER A 57 4.98 6.23 11.77
N HIS A 58 4.70 5.80 13.00
CA HIS A 58 3.44 5.14 13.36
C HIS A 58 2.43 6.12 13.96
N THR A 59 2.45 7.37 13.52
CA THR A 59 1.56 8.43 14.00
C THR A 59 0.54 8.86 12.97
N ILE A 60 -0.60 9.40 13.44
CA ILE A 60 -1.55 10.11 12.57
C ILE A 60 -0.87 11.29 11.87
N LEU A 61 0.01 12.00 12.59
CA LEU A 61 0.78 13.11 12.06
C LEU A 61 1.68 12.70 10.88
N ALA A 62 2.45 11.62 11.02
CA ALA A 62 3.31 11.11 9.94
C ALA A 62 2.49 10.59 8.76
N CYS A 63 1.36 9.93 9.02
CA CYS A 63 0.42 9.53 7.98
C CYS A 63 -0.10 10.73 7.17
N ALA A 64 -0.52 11.81 7.84
CA ALA A 64 -0.99 13.03 7.19
C ALA A 64 0.15 13.71 6.40
N GLY A 65 1.34 13.83 7.00
CA GLY A 65 2.52 14.38 6.34
C GLY A 65 2.91 13.59 5.09
N PHE A 66 2.89 12.26 5.17
CA PHE A 66 3.13 11.37 4.03
C PHE A 66 2.08 11.57 2.92
N ALA A 67 0.80 11.65 3.28
CA ALA A 67 -0.29 11.87 2.31
C ALA A 67 -0.11 13.20 1.56
N VAL A 68 0.18 14.28 2.28
CA VAL A 68 0.46 15.60 1.67
C VAL A 68 1.68 15.50 0.76
N LEU A 69 2.76 14.86 1.22
CA LEU A 69 3.99 14.70 0.44
C LEU A 69 3.73 13.98 -0.89
N VAL A 70 3.07 12.82 -0.89
CA VAL A 70 2.84 12.06 -2.13
C VAL A 70 1.89 12.78 -3.08
N ILE A 71 0.91 13.53 -2.56
CA ILE A 71 0.01 14.35 -3.38
C ILE A 71 0.78 15.49 -4.03
N VAL A 72 1.60 16.23 -3.26
CA VAL A 72 2.45 17.31 -3.80
C VAL A 72 3.40 16.75 -4.87
N LEU A 73 4.03 15.60 -4.62
CA LEU A 73 4.90 14.94 -5.61
C LEU A 73 4.15 14.58 -6.90
N ALA A 74 2.90 14.13 -6.81
CA ALA A 74 2.09 13.85 -7.99
C ALA A 74 1.70 15.12 -8.76
N LEU A 75 1.48 16.25 -8.07
CA LEU A 75 1.18 17.53 -8.70
C LEU A 75 2.42 18.16 -9.36
N VAL A 76 3.59 18.05 -8.74
CA VAL A 76 4.86 18.58 -9.27
C VAL A 76 5.45 17.69 -10.36
N PHE A 77 5.29 16.36 -10.24
CA PHE A 77 5.84 15.38 -11.18
C PHE A 77 4.77 14.45 -11.78
N PRO A 78 3.73 14.99 -12.46
CA PRO A 78 2.59 14.20 -12.94
C PRO A 78 2.95 13.14 -13.98
N ARG A 79 4.09 13.29 -14.67
CA ARG A 79 4.63 12.30 -15.61
C ARG A 79 5.31 11.11 -14.91
N ARG A 80 5.69 11.25 -13.64
CA ARG A 80 6.39 10.22 -12.87
C ARG A 80 5.47 9.49 -11.90
N LEU A 81 4.53 10.22 -11.28
CA LEU A 81 3.57 9.74 -10.31
C LEU A 81 2.20 10.34 -10.62
N SER A 82 1.23 9.50 -11.00
CA SER A 82 -0.14 9.97 -11.23
C SER A 82 -0.83 10.26 -9.90
N LEU A 83 -1.78 11.22 -9.90
CA LEU A 83 -2.57 11.54 -8.70
C LEU A 83 -3.28 10.30 -8.13
N ARG A 84 -3.80 9.42 -9.01
CA ARG A 84 -4.40 8.14 -8.60
C ARG A 84 -3.42 7.28 -7.80
N LEU A 85 -2.17 7.14 -8.25
CA LEU A 85 -1.16 6.36 -7.53
C LEU A 85 -0.75 7.02 -6.21
N ALA A 86 -0.66 8.34 -6.16
CA ALA A 86 -0.39 9.05 -4.92
C ALA A 86 -1.51 8.85 -3.88
N LEU A 87 -2.77 8.93 -4.31
CA LEU A 87 -3.92 8.67 -3.43
C LEU A 87 -3.94 7.22 -2.94
N LEU A 88 -3.62 6.25 -3.80
CA LEU A 88 -3.51 4.85 -3.39
C LEU A 88 -2.33 4.61 -2.44
N ALA A 89 -1.20 5.30 -2.62
CA ALA A 89 -0.06 5.24 -1.71
C ALA A 89 -0.41 5.83 -0.34
N ALA A 90 -1.06 7.00 -0.31
CA ALA A 90 -1.55 7.63 0.92
C ALA A 90 -2.57 6.72 1.64
N PHE A 91 -3.49 6.12 0.89
CA PHE A 91 -4.43 5.12 1.40
C PHE A 91 -3.69 3.91 2.00
N ALA A 92 -2.65 3.41 1.33
CA ALA A 92 -1.89 2.27 1.80
C ALA A 92 -1.22 2.52 3.17
N TYR A 93 -0.56 3.66 3.33
CA TYR A 93 0.00 4.08 4.62
C TYR A 93 -1.10 4.24 5.68
N SER A 94 -2.23 4.84 5.29
CA SER A 94 -3.38 5.03 6.20
C SER A 94 -3.93 3.70 6.71
N ILE A 95 -4.01 2.69 5.84
CA ILE A 95 -4.42 1.33 6.24
C ILE A 95 -3.42 0.73 7.21
N HIS A 96 -2.11 0.90 7.00
CA HIS A 96 -1.09 0.43 7.95
C HIS A 96 -1.31 1.02 9.35
N VAL A 97 -1.37 2.35 9.46
CA VAL A 97 -1.60 3.05 10.73
C VAL A 97 -2.95 2.71 11.35
N LEU A 98 -3.99 2.50 10.53
CA LEU A 98 -5.30 2.08 11.01
C LEU A 98 -5.25 0.70 11.65
N VAL A 99 -4.63 -0.30 11.00
CA VAL A 99 -4.52 -1.65 11.57
C VAL A 99 -3.67 -1.65 12.84
N ASP A 100 -2.63 -0.82 12.92
CA ASP A 100 -1.91 -0.59 14.16
C ASP A 100 -2.82 -0.03 15.26
N GLY A 101 -3.65 0.97 14.93
CA GLY A 101 -4.66 1.53 15.82
C GLY A 101 -5.67 0.49 16.34
N LEU A 102 -6.12 -0.40 15.46
CA LEU A 102 -7.07 -1.48 15.79
C LEU A 102 -6.45 -2.60 16.63
N SER A 103 -5.16 -2.91 16.42
CA SER A 103 -4.49 -4.04 17.07
C SER A 103 -3.84 -3.68 18.41
N GLY A 104 -3.12 -2.56 18.47
CA GLY A 104 -2.32 -2.14 19.62
C GLY A 104 -2.49 -0.67 19.99
N GLY A 105 -3.03 0.14 19.09
CA GLY A 105 -3.12 1.59 19.22
C GLY A 105 -1.94 2.30 18.57
N VAL A 106 -2.15 3.59 18.30
CA VAL A 106 -1.16 4.49 17.67
C VAL A 106 -1.12 5.83 18.40
N PRO A 107 0.07 6.44 18.57
CA PRO A 107 0.16 7.83 19.00
C PRO A 107 -0.38 8.75 17.91
N ALA A 108 -1.16 9.77 18.23
CA ALA A 108 -1.58 10.73 17.19
C ALA A 108 -0.50 11.75 16.86
N TRP A 109 0.11 12.33 17.89
CA TRP A 109 0.90 13.55 17.80
C TRP A 109 2.32 13.41 18.34
N TYR A 110 2.87 12.20 18.49
CA TYR A 110 4.26 12.03 18.92
C TYR A 110 5.21 12.74 17.93
N PRO A 111 6.24 13.47 18.39
CA PRO A 111 6.75 13.56 19.77
C PRO A 111 6.11 14.65 20.65
N PHE A 112 5.10 15.37 20.17
CA PHE A 112 4.46 16.48 20.89
C PHE A 112 3.49 16.03 22.00
N SER A 113 2.89 14.85 21.87
CA SER A 113 2.02 14.25 22.87
C SER A 113 2.23 12.74 22.99
N GLY A 114 2.10 12.21 24.20
CA GLY A 114 2.09 10.78 24.51
C GLY A 114 0.70 10.14 24.51
N GLU A 115 -0.33 10.86 24.03
CA GLU A 115 -1.69 10.33 23.91
C GLU A 115 -1.75 9.23 22.83
N ILE A 116 -2.34 8.09 23.19
CA ILE A 116 -2.40 6.91 22.34
C ILE A 116 -3.86 6.57 22.06
N PHE A 117 -4.24 6.59 20.79
CA PHE A 117 -5.56 6.16 20.33
C PHE A 117 -5.60 4.64 20.29
N ARG A 118 -6.51 4.02 21.05
CA ARG A 118 -6.61 2.55 21.16
C ARG A 118 -8.06 2.10 21.06
N VAL A 119 -8.33 1.19 20.14
CA VAL A 119 -9.60 0.45 20.08
C VAL A 119 -9.43 -1.00 20.54
N ARG A 120 -8.23 -1.59 20.32
CA ARG A 120 -7.83 -2.95 20.74
C ARG A 120 -8.89 -4.02 20.40
N LEU A 121 -9.31 -4.06 19.14
CA LEU A 121 -10.27 -5.05 18.65
C LEU A 121 -9.64 -6.44 18.50
N ILE A 122 -8.35 -6.49 18.17
CA ILE A 122 -7.67 -7.75 17.85
C ILE A 122 -6.78 -8.17 19.02
N ARG A 123 -7.16 -9.26 19.70
CA ARG A 123 -6.32 -9.87 20.75
C ARG A 123 -5.06 -10.49 20.15
N TRP A 124 -3.97 -10.46 20.92
CA TRP A 124 -2.63 -10.90 20.46
C TRP A 124 -2.61 -12.34 19.91
N HIS A 125 -3.37 -13.27 20.50
CA HIS A 125 -3.40 -14.66 20.04
C HIS A 125 -4.03 -14.84 18.65
N TYR A 126 -4.83 -13.88 18.18
CA TYR A 126 -5.37 -13.92 16.83
C TYR A 126 -4.42 -13.40 15.77
N TRP A 127 -3.29 -12.79 16.14
CA TRP A 127 -2.37 -12.15 15.20
C TRP A 127 -1.81 -13.13 14.18
N LEU A 128 -1.33 -14.29 14.64
CA LEU A 128 -0.80 -15.32 13.75
C LEU A 128 -1.85 -15.84 12.76
N HIS A 129 -3.10 -15.94 13.21
CA HIS A 129 -4.22 -16.39 12.36
C HIS A 129 -4.53 -15.36 11.26
N PHE A 130 -4.52 -14.06 11.59
CA PHE A 130 -4.70 -13.01 10.58
C PHE A 130 -3.55 -12.99 9.57
N ASP A 131 -2.29 -13.08 10.03
CA ASP A 131 -1.12 -13.11 9.15
C ASP A 131 -1.16 -14.30 8.20
N ALA A 132 -1.47 -15.50 8.72
CA ALA A 132 -1.63 -16.69 7.89
C ALA A 132 -2.79 -16.54 6.88
N ALA A 133 -3.93 -16.01 7.31
CA ALA A 133 -5.08 -15.78 6.44
C ALA A 133 -4.78 -14.77 5.32
N PHE A 134 -4.09 -13.66 5.63
CA PHE A 134 -3.70 -12.66 4.64
C PHE A 134 -2.65 -13.16 3.66
N LEU A 135 -1.69 -13.96 4.14
CA LEU A 135 -0.71 -14.61 3.28
C LEU A 135 -1.40 -15.57 2.30
N LEU A 136 -2.28 -16.44 2.82
CA LEU A 136 -3.06 -17.37 1.99
C LEU A 136 -3.94 -16.63 0.98
N LEU A 137 -4.65 -15.59 1.41
CA LEU A 137 -5.47 -14.76 0.53
C LEU A 137 -4.62 -14.11 -0.57
N SER A 138 -3.44 -13.59 -0.23
CA SER A 138 -2.53 -13.00 -1.19
C SER A 138 -2.04 -14.03 -2.22
N CYS A 139 -1.72 -15.25 -1.78
CA CYS A 139 -1.38 -16.36 -2.66
C CYS A 139 -2.54 -16.74 -3.59
N VAL A 140 -3.77 -16.83 -3.07
CA VAL A 140 -4.96 -17.15 -3.86
C VAL A 140 -5.24 -16.06 -4.89
N LEU A 141 -5.21 -14.79 -4.50
CA LEU A 141 -5.38 -13.66 -5.41
C LEU A 141 -4.30 -13.65 -6.49
N PHE A 142 -3.06 -13.94 -6.11
CA PHE A 142 -1.96 -14.06 -7.05
C PHE A 142 -2.17 -15.22 -8.02
N TRP A 143 -2.69 -16.37 -7.61
CA TRP A 143 -2.96 -17.49 -8.52
C TRP A 143 -4.21 -17.30 -9.39
N TRP A 144 -5.26 -16.68 -8.86
CA TRP A 144 -6.54 -16.50 -9.57
C TRP A 144 -6.60 -15.27 -10.48
N LEU A 145 -5.68 -14.32 -10.32
CA LEU A 145 -5.58 -13.22 -11.27
C LEU A 145 -5.33 -13.80 -12.67
N PRO A 146 -6.19 -13.50 -13.67
CA PRO A 146 -6.04 -14.04 -15.01
C PRO A 146 -4.90 -13.31 -15.74
N TRP A 147 -3.64 -13.56 -15.35
CA TRP A 147 -2.42 -12.95 -15.91
C TRP A 147 -2.29 -13.19 -17.42
N TRP A 148 -2.93 -14.23 -17.94
CA TRP A 148 -3.04 -14.55 -19.37
C TRP A 148 -3.86 -13.53 -20.18
N LYS A 149 -4.79 -12.80 -19.55
CA LYS A 149 -5.65 -11.80 -20.23
C LYS A 149 -4.96 -10.45 -20.38
N TRP A 150 -3.78 -10.26 -19.78
CA TRP A 150 -3.01 -9.01 -19.87
C TRP A 150 -2.15 -8.91 -21.14
N GLY A 151 -2.26 -9.87 -22.07
CA GLY A 151 -1.53 -9.88 -23.35
C GLY A 151 -2.26 -9.20 -24.53
N GLY A 152 -3.37 -8.51 -24.31
CA GLY A 152 -4.22 -8.00 -25.39
C GLY A 152 -3.88 -6.59 -25.86
N ARG A 153 -3.34 -6.50 -27.10
CA ARG A 153 -2.97 -5.33 -27.91
C ARG A 153 -1.56 -4.77 -27.67
N ARG A 154 -0.61 -5.29 -28.46
CA ARG A 154 0.59 -4.53 -28.83
C ARG A 154 0.12 -3.20 -29.43
N LYS A 155 0.48 -2.07 -28.81
CA LYS A 155 0.51 -0.76 -29.50
C LYS A 155 1.47 -0.91 -30.67
N GLY A 156 0.95 -1.22 -31.86
CA GLY A 156 1.76 -1.53 -33.04
C GLY A 156 0.99 -2.22 -34.17
N GLU A 157 -0.12 -2.88 -33.88
CA GLU A 157 -1.08 -3.26 -34.94
C GLU A 157 -1.90 -2.01 -35.29
N ASN A 158 -1.32 -1.12 -36.11
CA ASN A 158 -2.11 -0.20 -36.92
C ASN A 158 -2.75 -1.04 -38.02
N PRO A 159 -4.09 -1.18 -38.09
CA PRO A 159 -4.76 -1.87 -39.18
C PRO A 159 -4.78 -1.04 -40.48
N GLY A 160 -3.76 -0.21 -40.73
CA GLY A 160 -3.82 0.85 -41.75
C GLY A 160 -2.59 1.01 -42.65
N GLU A 161 -1.54 0.21 -42.48
CA GLU A 161 -0.49 0.14 -43.51
C GLU A 161 -0.75 -1.11 -44.35
N ASP A 162 -1.65 -0.95 -45.32
CA ASP A 162 -1.75 -1.87 -46.45
C ASP A 162 -0.62 -1.52 -47.43
N PRO A 163 0.42 -2.37 -47.59
CA PRO A 163 1.51 -2.10 -48.51
C PRO A 163 1.11 -2.22 -49.99
N SER A 164 -0.16 -2.51 -50.31
CA SER A 164 -0.67 -2.56 -51.70
C SER A 164 -1.04 -1.20 -52.31
N LEU A 165 -0.84 -0.10 -51.58
CA LEU A 165 -1.08 1.28 -52.07
C LEU A 165 0.20 2.06 -52.46
N LEU A 166 1.33 1.37 -52.64
CA LEU A 166 2.55 1.90 -53.27
C LEU A 166 2.90 1.08 -54.52
#